data_AF-A0A9J6F0A3-F1
#
_entry.id   AF-A0A9J6F0A3-F1
#
_cell.length_a   1.000
_cell.length_b   1.000
_cell.length_c   1.000
_cell.angle_alpha   90.00
_cell.angle_beta   90.00
_cell.angle_gamma   90.00
#
_symmetry.space_group_name_H-M   'P 1'
#
loop_
_entity.id
_entity.type
_entity.pdbx_description
1 polymer ?
#
loop_
_entity_poly.entity_id
_entity_poly.type
_entity_poly.pdbx_seq_one_letter_code
_entity_poly.pdbx_strand_id
1 'polypeptide(L)'
;MMEITTASADTSDQGPSDHAYFKGEVEDSVVYYLCGYVVHKFTKHATCHLCIEDISSATPVLASDSYLTDYRSFKQGSLKHPAQKMLTFFKIVSKVVSACLDKEDLCGDIFWKVLEELEKHHLLDSAVTSTIQHSRANC
;
A
#
# COMPACT_ATOMS: atom_id res chain seq x y z
N MET A 1 14.56 7.86 -59.14
CA MET A 1 15.65 6.88 -58.98
C MET A 1 16.17 7.02 -57.56
N MET A 2 16.13 5.93 -56.81
CA MET A 2 16.75 5.77 -55.51
C MET A 2 18.27 5.68 -55.68
N GLU A 3 19.04 6.32 -54.82
CA GLU A 3 20.36 5.81 -54.44
C GLU A 3 20.40 5.69 -52.91
N ILE A 4 20.69 4.46 -52.50
CA ILE A 4 20.87 4.00 -51.13
C ILE A 4 22.37 4.12 -50.84
N THR A 5 22.75 4.71 -49.71
CA THR A 5 24.06 4.45 -49.12
C THR A 5 23.90 4.28 -47.62
N THR A 6 24.32 3.12 -47.17
CA THR A 6 24.19 2.56 -45.82
C THR A 6 25.34 2.98 -44.90
N ALA A 7 24.96 3.13 -43.63
CA ALA A 7 25.68 2.83 -42.38
C ALA A 7 26.95 3.64 -42.01
N SER A 8 26.84 4.33 -40.87
CA SER A 8 27.79 4.14 -39.77
C SER A 8 26.99 4.09 -38.46
N ALA A 9 27.10 2.96 -37.77
CA ALA A 9 26.52 2.72 -36.47
C ALA A 9 27.36 3.47 -35.43
N ASP A 10 26.77 4.51 -34.84
CA ASP A 10 27.35 5.14 -33.65
C ASP A 10 26.90 4.32 -32.44
N THR A 11 27.81 3.48 -31.97
CA THR A 11 27.68 2.74 -30.72
C THR A 11 27.75 3.73 -29.57
N SER A 12 26.60 4.27 -29.16
CA SER A 12 26.49 5.02 -27.93
C SER A 12 26.69 4.08 -26.74
N ASP A 13 27.94 4.08 -26.26
CA ASP A 13 28.41 3.82 -24.91
C ASP A 13 27.29 3.68 -23.85
N GLN A 14 26.82 2.45 -23.65
CA GLN A 14 26.08 2.08 -22.44
C GLN A 14 27.10 1.80 -21.34
N GLY A 15 27.56 2.85 -20.68
CA GLY A 15 28.22 2.74 -19.38
C GLY A 15 27.31 1.98 -18.40
N PRO A 16 27.88 1.20 -17.46
CA PRO A 16 27.09 0.52 -16.45
C PRO A 16 26.29 1.56 -15.67
N SER A 17 24.97 1.40 -15.66
CA SER A 17 24.03 2.21 -14.89
C SER A 17 24.41 2.18 -13.41
N ASP A 18 25.17 3.19 -12.95
CA ASP A 18 25.71 3.38 -11.58
C ASP A 18 24.63 3.60 -10.50
N HIS A 19 23.37 3.36 -10.84
CA HIS A 19 22.21 3.73 -10.07
C HIS A 19 21.20 2.58 -10.06
N ALA A 20 21.59 1.47 -9.45
CA ALA A 20 20.66 0.42 -9.01
C ALA A 20 19.83 0.93 -7.81
N TYR A 21 19.08 2.03 -8.00
CA TYR A 21 18.09 2.44 -7.03
C TYR A 21 16.99 1.38 -7.02
N PHE A 22 16.61 0.93 -5.83
CA PHE A 22 15.39 0.16 -5.66
C PHE A 22 14.23 1.03 -6.15
N LYS A 23 13.74 0.73 -7.35
CA LYS A 23 12.55 1.36 -7.90
C LYS A 23 11.36 0.53 -7.41
N GLY A 24 10.74 0.98 -6.32
CA GLY A 24 9.47 0.44 -5.88
C GLY A 24 8.42 0.56 -6.99
N GLU A 25 7.43 -0.34 -6.99
CA GLU A 25 6.29 -0.21 -7.88
C GLU A 25 5.45 1.01 -7.48
N VAL A 26 4.85 1.69 -8.47
CA VAL A 26 4.04 2.89 -8.22
C VAL A 26 2.86 2.57 -7.30
N GLU A 27 2.27 1.39 -7.45
CA GLU A 27 1.20 0.93 -6.56
C GLU A 27 1.67 0.87 -5.10
N ASP A 28 2.89 0.41 -4.85
CA ASP A 28 3.43 0.29 -3.50
C ASP A 28 3.62 1.67 -2.83
N SER A 29 4.07 2.69 -3.57
CA SER A 29 4.16 4.05 -3.04
C SER A 29 2.78 4.66 -2.75
N VAL A 30 1.79 4.41 -3.62
CA VAL A 30 0.41 4.87 -3.41
C VAL A 30 -0.22 4.21 -2.19
N VAL A 31 -0.09 2.89 -2.06
CA VAL A 31 -0.59 2.13 -0.90
C VAL A 31 0.08 2.61 0.40
N TYR A 32 1.39 2.83 0.37
CA TYR A 32 2.12 3.36 1.53
C TYR A 32 1.61 4.75 1.95
N TYR A 33 1.43 5.65 0.98
CA TYR A 33 0.91 6.99 1.21
C TYR A 33 -0.52 6.97 1.78
N LEU A 34 -1.42 6.19 1.20
CA LEU A 34 -2.81 6.06 1.69
C LEU A 34 -2.85 5.48 3.10
N CYS A 35 -2.02 4.46 3.37
CA CYS A 35 -1.89 3.87 4.70
C CYS A 35 -1.42 4.92 5.72
N GLY A 36 -0.38 5.70 5.39
CA GLY A 36 0.11 6.79 6.24
C GLY A 36 -0.93 7.89 6.50
N TYR A 37 -1.81 8.17 5.52
CA TYR A 37 -2.92 9.09 5.68
C TYR A 37 -3.99 8.55 6.65
N VAL A 38 -4.33 7.27 6.57
CA VAL A 38 -5.29 6.63 7.49
C VAL A 38 -4.74 6.60 8.90
N VAL A 39 -3.47 6.25 9.08
CA VAL A 39 -2.79 6.30 10.38
C VAL A 39 -2.82 7.72 10.97
N HIS A 40 -2.54 8.73 10.16
CA HIS A 40 -2.64 10.14 10.56
C HIS A 40 -4.05 10.52 11.01
N LYS A 41 -5.07 10.14 10.24
CA LYS A 41 -6.47 10.41 10.58
C LYS A 41 -6.89 9.71 11.86
N PHE A 42 -6.53 8.44 12.03
CA PHE A 42 -6.79 7.70 13.25
C PHE A 42 -6.14 8.36 14.46
N THR A 43 -4.86 8.73 14.37
CA THR A 43 -4.14 9.38 15.47
C THR A 43 -4.66 10.76 15.85
N LYS A 44 -5.39 11.46 14.97
CA LYS A 44 -6.06 12.73 15.33
C LYS A 44 -7.27 12.54 16.23
N HIS A 45 -7.88 11.36 16.23
CA HIS A 45 -9.13 11.09 16.93
C HIS A 45 -9.00 10.05 18.05
N ALA A 46 -8.00 9.18 17.97
CA ALA A 46 -7.74 8.15 18.97
C ALA A 46 -7.03 8.72 20.21
N THR A 47 -7.47 8.28 21.39
CA THR A 47 -6.84 8.60 22.69
C THR A 47 -5.99 7.46 23.23
N CYS A 48 -6.16 6.23 22.72
CA CYS A 48 -5.39 5.08 23.16
C CYS A 48 -3.97 5.09 22.58
N HIS A 49 -2.98 5.37 23.42
CA HIS A 49 -1.57 5.38 23.02
C HIS A 49 -1.08 4.04 22.46
N LEU A 50 -1.48 2.93 23.07
CA LEU A 50 -1.10 1.59 22.59
C LEU A 50 -1.63 1.31 21.18
N CYS A 51 -2.87 1.73 20.88
CA CYS A 51 -3.42 1.58 19.53
C CYS A 51 -2.68 2.44 18.52
N ILE A 52 -2.24 3.63 18.91
CA ILE A 52 -1.46 4.53 18.05
C ILE A 52 -0.09 3.91 17.73
N GLU A 53 0.59 3.35 18.73
CA GLU A 53 1.88 2.69 18.57
C GLU A 53 1.77 1.40 17.74
N ASP A 54 0.67 0.64 17.86
CA ASP A 54 0.47 -0.59 17.07
C ASP A 54 0.34 -0.30 15.56
N ILE A 55 -0.24 0.85 15.18
CA ILE A 55 -0.52 1.16 13.76
C ILE A 55 0.49 2.11 13.11
N SER A 56 1.34 2.76 13.90
CA SER A 56 2.29 3.77 13.40
C SER A 56 3.73 3.38 13.70
N SER A 57 4.66 3.94 12.93
CA SER A 57 6.09 3.75 13.11
C SER A 57 6.79 5.11 13.18
N ALA A 58 7.87 5.18 13.95
CA ALA A 58 8.74 6.35 13.95
C ALA A 58 9.61 6.43 12.68
N THR A 59 9.86 5.30 12.03
CA THR A 59 10.69 5.19 10.83
C THR A 59 9.92 4.54 9.67
N PRO A 60 10.33 4.79 8.42
CA PRO A 60 9.80 4.05 7.29
C PRO A 60 9.94 2.53 7.45
N VAL A 61 9.04 1.79 6.81
CA VAL A 61 9.12 0.33 6.76
C VAL A 61 10.24 -0.05 5.78
N LEU A 62 11.09 -1.01 6.16
CA LEU A 62 12.18 -1.46 5.29
C LEU A 62 11.66 -1.98 3.95
N ALA A 63 12.35 -1.64 2.86
CA ALA A 63 11.97 -2.00 1.49
C ALA A 63 10.58 -1.51 1.05
N SER A 64 10.01 -0.49 1.71
CA SER A 64 8.79 0.19 1.25
C SER A 64 9.11 1.47 0.49
N ASP A 65 8.27 1.83 -0.48
CA ASP A 65 8.36 3.10 -1.17
C ASP A 65 7.64 4.20 -0.37
N SER A 66 8.38 4.83 0.54
CA SER A 66 7.89 5.84 1.47
C SER A 66 8.06 7.27 0.96
N TYR A 67 8.57 7.45 -0.26
CA TYR A 67 8.98 8.74 -0.81
C TYR A 67 7.89 9.83 -0.70
N LEU A 68 6.64 9.50 -1.02
CA LEU A 68 5.53 10.46 -0.95
C LEU A 68 5.18 10.89 0.49
N THR A 69 5.36 9.99 1.45
CA THR A 69 5.15 10.27 2.88
C THR A 69 6.29 11.15 3.40
N ASP A 70 7.54 10.80 3.07
CA ASP A 70 8.73 11.57 3.43
C ASP A 70 8.69 12.97 2.83
N TYR A 71 8.33 13.08 1.55
CA TYR A 71 8.18 14.36 0.87
C TYR A 71 7.17 15.28 1.57
N ARG A 72 6.19 14.74 2.30
CA ARG A 72 5.19 15.54 3.04
C ARG A 72 5.55 15.78 4.50
N SER A 73 6.64 15.19 5.02
CA SER A 73 7.04 15.22 6.44
C SER A 73 7.41 16.61 6.97
N PHE A 74 7.74 17.56 6.10
CA PHE A 74 8.19 18.90 6.48
C PHE A 74 7.09 19.80 7.10
N LYS A 75 5.82 19.37 7.08
CA LYS A 75 4.72 20.08 7.74
C LYS A 75 4.36 19.41 9.05
N GLN A 76 4.33 20.16 10.15
CA GLN A 76 3.84 19.67 11.42
C GLN A 76 2.40 19.12 11.26
N GLY A 77 2.16 17.89 11.70
CA GLY A 77 0.89 17.19 11.45
C GLY A 77 0.73 16.65 10.01
N SER A 78 1.84 16.33 9.35
CA SER A 78 1.91 15.60 8.09
C SER A 78 1.45 14.15 8.20
N LEU A 79 1.51 13.41 7.09
CA LEU A 79 1.35 11.95 7.08
C LEU A 79 2.31 11.29 8.08
N LYS A 80 1.88 10.15 8.62
CA LYS A 80 2.69 9.30 9.50
C LYS A 80 3.18 8.07 8.75
N HIS A 81 4.30 7.51 9.19
CA HIS A 81 4.70 6.18 8.74
C HIS A 81 3.77 5.14 9.38
N PRO A 82 3.18 4.25 8.58
CA PRO A 82 2.46 3.11 9.13
C PRO A 82 3.44 2.09 9.74
N ALA A 83 2.98 1.36 10.74
CA ALA A 83 3.65 0.14 11.18
C ALA A 83 3.60 -0.93 10.08
N GLN A 84 4.54 -1.87 10.10
CA GLN A 84 4.61 -2.96 9.12
C GLN A 84 3.29 -3.73 9.00
N LYS A 85 2.67 -4.07 10.14
CA LYS A 85 1.40 -4.80 10.20
C LYS A 85 0.28 -4.02 9.50
N MET A 86 0.21 -2.72 9.74
CA MET A 86 -0.77 -1.82 9.13
C MET A 86 -0.55 -1.65 7.62
N LEU A 87 0.71 -1.61 7.18
CA LEU A 87 1.03 -1.62 5.76
C LEU A 87 0.60 -2.94 5.09
N THR A 88 0.87 -4.08 5.71
CA THR A 88 0.42 -5.40 5.22
C THR A 88 -1.10 -5.47 5.11
N PHE A 89 -1.83 -4.95 6.11
CA PHE A 89 -3.29 -4.83 6.07
C PHE A 89 -3.75 -4.08 4.82
N PHE A 90 -3.16 -2.90 4.55
CA PHE A 90 -3.52 -2.09 3.39
C PHE A 90 -3.17 -2.74 2.06
N LYS A 91 -2.05 -3.47 1.97
CA LYS A 91 -1.70 -4.24 0.77
C LYS A 91 -2.75 -5.32 0.46
N ILE A 92 -3.24 -6.02 1.49
CA ILE A 92 -4.31 -7.02 1.32
C ILE A 92 -5.61 -6.36 0.87
N VAL A 93 -6.03 -5.27 1.52
CA VAL A 93 -7.22 -4.50 1.13
C VAL A 93 -7.11 -4.07 -0.33
N SER A 94 -5.99 -3.45 -0.72
CA SER A 94 -5.76 -2.98 -2.09
C SER A 94 -5.84 -4.14 -3.09
N LYS A 95 -5.19 -5.27 -2.80
CA LYS A 95 -5.21 -6.46 -3.66
C LYS A 95 -6.62 -7.00 -3.87
N VAL A 96 -7.40 -7.13 -2.80
CA VAL A 96 -8.76 -7.68 -2.87
C VAL A 96 -9.69 -6.72 -3.62
N VAL A 97 -9.59 -5.42 -3.34
CA VAL A 97 -10.39 -4.40 -4.03
C VAL A 97 -10.08 -4.41 -5.52
N SER A 98 -8.80 -4.34 -5.92
CA SER A 98 -8.42 -4.39 -7.34
C SER A 98 -8.96 -5.63 -8.03
N ALA A 99 -8.76 -6.82 -7.45
CA ALA A 99 -9.25 -8.08 -8.02
C ALA A 99 -10.79 -8.19 -8.11
N CYS A 100 -11.53 -7.38 -7.35
CA CYS A 100 -12.97 -7.31 -7.45
C CYS A 100 -13.43 -6.27 -8.48
N LEU A 101 -12.69 -5.18 -8.65
CA LEU A 101 -12.98 -4.14 -9.65
C LEU A 101 -12.68 -4.62 -11.08
N ASP A 102 -11.75 -5.56 -11.24
CA ASP A 102 -11.44 -6.18 -12.55
C ASP A 102 -12.53 -7.15 -13.04
N LYS A 103 -13.58 -7.38 -12.26
CA LYS A 103 -14.72 -8.25 -12.62
C LYS A 103 -15.91 -7.39 -13.04
N GLU A 104 -16.59 -7.79 -14.11
CA GLU A 104 -17.72 -7.04 -14.69
C GLU A 104 -18.90 -6.84 -13.71
N ASP A 105 -19.00 -7.69 -12.68
CA ASP A 105 -19.95 -7.52 -11.58
C ASP A 105 -19.30 -6.90 -10.33
N LEU A 106 -19.55 -5.60 -10.12
CA LEU A 106 -19.26 -4.87 -8.88
C LEU A 106 -20.04 -5.50 -7.73
N CYS A 107 -19.39 -6.45 -7.07
CA CYS A 107 -19.99 -7.32 -6.08
C CYS A 107 -20.24 -6.59 -4.75
N GLY A 108 -21.47 -6.67 -4.23
CA GLY A 108 -21.80 -6.20 -2.87
C GLY A 108 -20.98 -6.87 -1.75
N ASP A 109 -20.28 -7.96 -2.07
CA ASP A 109 -19.49 -8.73 -1.11
C ASP A 109 -18.01 -8.30 -0.99
N ILE A 110 -17.58 -7.20 -1.61
CA ILE A 110 -16.17 -6.74 -1.53
C ILE A 110 -15.73 -6.59 -0.07
N PHE A 111 -16.59 -6.01 0.76
CA PHE A 111 -16.33 -5.87 2.20
C PHE A 111 -16.05 -7.21 2.87
N TRP A 112 -16.91 -8.22 2.62
CA TRP A 112 -16.76 -9.55 3.19
C TRP A 112 -15.51 -10.26 2.69
N LYS A 113 -15.18 -10.14 1.40
CA LYS A 113 -13.96 -10.72 0.80
C LYS A 113 -12.70 -10.11 1.41
N VAL A 114 -12.70 -8.80 1.68
CA VAL A 114 -11.60 -8.14 2.38
C VAL A 114 -11.43 -8.72 3.78
N LEU A 115 -12.50 -8.88 4.53
CA LEU A 115 -12.44 -9.43 5.89
C LEU A 115 -11.97 -10.89 5.92
N GLU A 116 -12.46 -11.73 5.02
CA GLU A 116 -12.02 -13.12 4.88
C GLU A 116 -10.51 -13.21 4.60
N GLU A 117 -9.98 -12.36 3.72
CA GLU A 117 -8.55 -12.35 3.42
C GLU A 117 -7.71 -11.81 4.60
N LEU A 118 -8.20 -10.81 5.33
CA LEU A 118 -7.51 -10.30 6.52
C LEU A 118 -7.46 -11.35 7.65
N GLU A 119 -8.53 -12.14 7.81
CA GLU A 119 -8.58 -13.24 8.76
C GLU A 119 -7.56 -14.34 8.42
N LYS A 120 -7.48 -14.73 7.14
CA LYS A 120 -6.48 -15.73 6.65
C LYS A 120 -5.04 -15.32 6.93
N HIS A 121 -4.76 -14.01 7.00
CA HIS A 121 -3.44 -13.47 7.30
C HIS A 121 -3.22 -13.18 8.80
N HIS A 122 -4.15 -13.59 9.68
CA HIS A 122 -4.09 -13.37 11.12
C HIS A 122 -3.96 -11.89 11.52
N LEU A 123 -4.56 -10.99 10.71
CA LEU A 123 -4.55 -9.54 10.97
C LEU A 123 -5.78 -9.07 11.75
N LEU A 124 -6.75 -9.96 12.00
CA LEU A 124 -7.92 -9.73 12.83
C LEU A 124 -7.85 -10.59 14.09
N ASP A 125 -8.30 -10.03 15.21
CA ASP A 125 -8.49 -10.81 16.44
C ASP A 125 -9.70 -11.74 16.29
N SER A 126 -9.61 -12.93 16.87
CA SER A 126 -10.68 -13.94 16.91
C SER A 126 -12.00 -13.41 17.50
N ALA A 127 -11.92 -12.46 18.45
CA ALA A 127 -13.11 -11.78 18.98
C ALA A 127 -13.81 -10.89 17.94
N VAL A 128 -13.03 -10.23 17.09
CA VAL A 128 -13.53 -9.38 16.00
C VAL A 128 -14.16 -10.26 14.91
N THR A 129 -13.50 -11.36 14.54
CA THR A 129 -14.02 -12.34 13.59
C THR A 129 -15.39 -12.89 13.98
N SER A 130 -15.57 -13.25 15.26
CA SER A 130 -16.83 -13.81 15.76
C SER A 130 -17.99 -12.81 15.64
N THR A 131 -17.73 -11.53 15.90
CA THR A 131 -18.72 -10.44 15.79
C THR A 131 -19.09 -10.17 14.33
N ILE A 132 -18.10 -10.22 13.44
CA ILE A 132 -18.26 -10.05 11.99
C ILE A 132 -19.13 -11.17 11.40
N GLN A 133 -18.84 -12.43 11.75
CA GLN A 133 -19.60 -13.59 11.27
C GLN A 133 -21.07 -13.52 11.70
N HIS A 134 -21.34 -13.07 12.93
CA HIS A 134 -22.71 -12.85 13.41
C HIS A 134 -23.44 -11.76 12.60
N SER A 135 -22.74 -10.67 12.25
CA SER A 135 -23.33 -9.58 11.47
C SER A 135 -23.67 -10.00 10.04
N ARG A 136 -22.82 -10.82 9.40
CA ARG A 136 -23.07 -11.37 8.06
C ARG A 136 -24.29 -12.29 8.00
N ALA A 137 -24.53 -13.08 9.05
CA ALA A 137 -25.69 -13.98 9.10
C ALA A 137 -27.04 -13.23 9.20
N ASN A 138 -27.01 -11.94 9.53
CA ASN A 138 -28.19 -11.10 9.72
C ASN A 138 -28.42 -10.08 8.58
N CYS A 139 -27.59 -10.10 7.53
CA CYS A 139 -27.74 -9.30 6.30
C CYS A 139 -28.26 -10.17 5.17
#